data_AF-A0A6V8PN04-F1
#
_entry.id   AF-A0A6V8PN04-F1
#
_cell.length_a   1.000
_cell.length_b   1.000
_cell.length_c   1.000
_cell.angle_alpha   90.00
_cell.angle_beta   90.00
_cell.angle_gamma   90.00
#
_symmetry.space_group_name_H-M   'P 1'
#
loop_
_entity.id
_entity.type
_entity.pdbx_description
1 polymer ?
#
loop_
_entity_poly.entity_id
_entity_poly.type
_entity_poly.pdbx_seq_one_letter_code
_entity_poly.pdbx_strand_id
1 'polypeptide(L)'
;GEFNTIDELRAFVRDQISSGREREAQNLLRAEAVDRLIENAEIDVPLVMIADKVEGWIRELSSDLEKRGEDLEKFLQTKGRTREQLRADYARRAEREGRRDLILDRIAELEKLEVDEQEVKEEARKISQTSEDNREQLYEYYTKDIGSAIIRRGLLREKALQLVIDQVDMKIEENKGEGENED
;
A
#
# COMPACT_ATOMS: atom_id res chain seq x y z
N GLY A 1 -0.77 4.66 -21.47
CA GLY A 1 -1.73 3.59 -21.23
C GLY A 1 -2.29 3.73 -19.83
N GLU A 2 -3.23 4.64 -19.63
CA GLU A 2 -3.97 4.73 -18.36
C GLU A 2 -5.04 3.63 -18.35
N PHE A 3 -5.11 2.84 -17.28
CA PHE A 3 -6.30 2.06 -16.98
C PHE A 3 -7.39 3.05 -16.54
N ASN A 4 -8.36 3.30 -17.40
CA ASN A 4 -9.41 4.30 -17.19
C ASN A 4 -10.55 3.76 -16.32
N THR A 5 -10.64 2.44 -16.14
CA THR A 5 -11.73 1.79 -15.41
C THR A 5 -11.28 0.52 -14.70
N ILE A 6 -12.02 0.12 -13.66
CA ILE A 6 -11.86 -1.17 -13.00
C ILE A 6 -12.07 -2.35 -13.98
N ASP A 7 -12.78 -2.13 -15.09
CA ASP A 7 -13.06 -3.18 -16.08
C ASP A 7 -11.84 -3.51 -16.95
N GLU A 8 -11.02 -2.50 -17.28
CA GLU A 8 -9.73 -2.72 -17.96
C GLU A 8 -8.75 -3.44 -17.03
N LEU A 9 -8.77 -3.08 -15.74
CA LEU A 9 -8.05 -3.78 -14.68
C LEU A 9 -8.51 -5.24 -14.55
N ARG A 10 -9.83 -5.48 -14.49
CA ARG A 10 -10.41 -6.83 -14.43
C ARG A 10 -10.02 -7.67 -15.64
N ALA A 11 -9.86 -7.06 -16.81
CA ALA A 11 -9.44 -7.74 -18.04
C ALA A 11 -7.95 -8.13 -17.98
N PHE A 12 -7.09 -7.27 -17.42
CA PHE A 12 -5.68 -7.58 -17.23
C PHE A 12 -5.47 -8.71 -16.20
N VAL A 13 -6.17 -8.64 -15.06
CA VAL A 13 -6.14 -9.70 -14.05
C VAL A 13 -6.73 -11.00 -14.59
N ARG A 14 -7.73 -10.94 -15.48
CA ARG A 14 -8.31 -12.11 -16.19
C ARG A 14 -7.24 -12.90 -16.95
N ASP A 15 -6.33 -12.20 -17.62
CA ASP A 15 -5.31 -12.82 -18.49
C ASP A 15 -4.26 -13.59 -17.66
N GLN A 16 -3.92 -13.10 -16.47
CA GLN A 16 -2.85 -13.64 -15.63
C GLN A 16 -3.25 -14.84 -14.75
N ILE A 17 -4.53 -14.95 -14.37
CA ILE A 17 -5.03 -16.03 -13.48
C ILE A 17 -5.19 -17.38 -14.22
N SER A 18 -5.06 -17.40 -15.54
CA SER A 18 -5.24 -18.59 -16.39
C SER A 18 -4.18 -19.70 -16.20
N SER A 19 -3.16 -19.50 -15.34
CA SER A 19 -2.15 -20.52 -15.01
C SER A 19 -2.16 -20.85 -13.50
N GLY A 20 -2.85 -21.92 -13.11
CA GLY A 20 -3.15 -22.22 -11.69
C GLY A 20 -2.07 -22.91 -10.86
N ARG A 21 -2.20 -22.87 -9.51
CA ARG A 21 -2.28 -24.03 -8.56
C ARG A 21 -2.04 -23.66 -7.07
N GLU A 22 -2.79 -24.26 -6.14
CA GLU A 22 -2.57 -24.30 -4.66
C GLU A 22 -2.71 -22.98 -3.86
N ARG A 23 -3.23 -23.04 -2.63
CA ARG A 23 -3.57 -21.88 -1.76
C ARG A 23 -2.42 -20.90 -1.52
N GLU A 24 -1.18 -21.40 -1.53
CA GLU A 24 0.04 -20.58 -1.45
C GLU A 24 0.32 -19.85 -2.77
N ALA A 25 0.15 -20.51 -3.92
CA ALA A 25 0.22 -19.80 -5.19
C ALA A 25 -1.01 -18.92 -5.45
N GLN A 26 -2.16 -19.15 -4.79
CA GLN A 26 -3.26 -18.17 -4.80
C GLN A 26 -2.87 -16.88 -4.07
N ASN A 27 -2.17 -16.97 -2.92
CA ASN A 27 -1.65 -15.77 -2.25
C ASN A 27 -0.57 -15.06 -3.07
N LEU A 28 0.33 -15.82 -3.70
CA LEU A 28 1.32 -15.26 -4.62
C LEU A 28 0.65 -14.65 -5.86
N LEU A 29 -0.36 -15.30 -6.43
CA LEU A 29 -1.15 -14.78 -7.56
C LEU A 29 -1.93 -13.52 -7.17
N ARG A 30 -2.48 -13.44 -5.96
CA ARG A 30 -3.14 -12.22 -5.45
C ARG A 30 -2.14 -11.07 -5.35
N ALA A 31 -1.01 -11.31 -4.68
CA ALA A 31 0.05 -10.32 -4.52
C ALA A 31 0.60 -9.89 -5.88
N GLU A 32 0.88 -10.83 -6.77
CA GLU A 32 1.40 -10.58 -8.11
C GLU A 32 0.36 -9.91 -9.02
N ALA A 33 -0.92 -10.23 -8.93
CA ALA A 33 -1.97 -9.56 -9.67
C ALA A 33 -2.14 -8.09 -9.22
N VAL A 34 -2.08 -7.84 -7.91
CA VAL A 34 -2.07 -6.49 -7.34
C VAL A 34 -0.81 -5.73 -7.76
N ASP A 35 0.36 -6.34 -7.65
CA ASP A 35 1.63 -5.72 -8.04
C ASP A 35 1.68 -5.42 -9.54
N ARG A 36 1.23 -6.35 -10.39
CA ARG A 36 1.17 -6.13 -11.84
C ARG A 36 0.13 -5.08 -12.22
N LEU A 37 -1.00 -5.00 -11.51
CA LEU A 37 -1.93 -3.88 -11.66
C LEU A 37 -1.20 -2.56 -11.40
N ILE A 38 -0.43 -2.50 -10.31
CA ILE A 38 0.27 -1.30 -9.88
C ILE A 38 1.38 -0.91 -10.87
N GLU A 39 2.10 -1.89 -11.40
CA GLU A 39 3.21 -1.67 -12.33
C GLU A 39 2.76 -1.25 -13.73
N ASN A 40 1.62 -1.76 -14.21
CA ASN A 40 1.14 -1.46 -15.56
C ASN A 40 0.36 -0.13 -15.66
N ALA A 41 -0.07 0.45 -14.54
CA ALA A 41 -0.67 1.77 -14.56
C ALA A 41 0.40 2.83 -14.84
N GLU A 42 0.29 3.50 -15.99
CA GLU A 42 1.13 4.65 -16.32
C GLU A 42 0.69 5.88 -15.51
N ILE A 43 1.10 5.92 -14.24
CA ILE A 43 0.89 7.06 -13.34
C ILE A 43 2.24 7.64 -12.95
N ASP A 44 2.43 8.91 -13.29
CA ASP A 44 3.56 9.71 -12.85
C ASP A 44 3.37 10.14 -11.39
N VAL A 45 4.25 9.67 -10.53
CA VAL A 45 4.22 10.03 -9.11
C VAL A 45 4.83 11.42 -8.93
N PRO A 46 4.10 12.38 -8.33
CA PRO A 46 4.64 13.72 -8.07
C PRO A 46 5.96 13.67 -7.28
N LEU A 47 6.97 14.42 -7.74
CA LEU A 47 8.29 14.45 -7.10
C LEU A 47 8.23 14.84 -5.61
N VAL A 48 7.27 15.68 -5.22
CA VAL A 48 7.05 16.04 -3.82
C VAL A 48 6.63 14.85 -2.97
N MET A 49 5.78 13.95 -3.48
CA MET A 49 5.38 12.73 -2.76
C MET A 49 6.57 11.79 -2.57
N ILE A 50 7.44 11.69 -3.59
CA ILE A 50 8.67 10.90 -3.50
C ILE A 50 9.60 11.50 -2.44
N ALA A 51 9.84 12.80 -2.49
CA ALA A 51 10.72 13.50 -1.55
C ALA A 51 10.22 13.37 -0.11
N ASP A 52 8.92 13.56 0.14
CA ASP A 52 8.34 13.47 1.47
C ASP A 52 8.47 12.06 2.07
N LYS A 53 8.23 11.01 1.27
CA LYS A 53 8.43 9.61 1.71
C LYS A 53 9.90 9.32 2.02
N VAL A 54 10.82 9.75 1.13
CA VAL A 54 12.27 9.55 1.32
C VAL A 54 12.74 10.21 2.61
N GLU A 55 12.35 11.47 2.84
CA GLU A 55 12.69 12.18 4.07
C GLU A 55 12.08 11.53 5.31
N GLY A 56 10.83 11.07 5.22
CA GLY A 56 10.16 10.31 6.28
C GLY A 56 10.96 9.09 6.71
N TRP A 57 11.33 8.23 5.75
CA TRP A 57 12.09 7.00 6.04
C TRP A 57 13.52 7.26 6.50
N ILE A 58 14.16 8.33 6.05
CA ILE A 58 15.48 8.70 6.54
C ILE A 58 15.39 9.16 8.00
N ARG A 59 14.37 9.97 8.34
CA ARG A 59 14.14 10.39 9.74
C ARG A 59 13.81 9.21 10.64
N GLU A 60 12.96 8.29 10.17
CA GLU A 60 12.62 7.06 10.90
C GLU A 60 13.87 6.23 11.17
N LEU A 61 14.67 5.95 10.13
CA LEU A 61 15.93 5.22 10.27
C LEU A 61 16.91 5.91 11.23
N SER A 62 17.05 7.23 11.13
CA SER A 62 17.90 8.02 12.03
C SER A 62 17.42 7.91 13.47
N SER A 63 16.13 8.09 13.72
CA SER A 63 15.54 8.00 15.05
C SER A 63 15.75 6.62 15.69
N ASP A 64 15.61 5.56 14.91
CA ASP A 64 15.81 4.19 15.39
C ASP A 64 17.28 3.82 15.60
N LEU A 65 18.21 4.46 14.88
CA LEU A 65 19.64 4.36 15.13
C LEU A 65 20.03 5.13 16.40
N GLU A 66 19.52 6.34 16.58
CA GLU A 66 19.77 7.17 17.76
C GLU A 66 19.32 6.49 19.05
N LYS A 67 18.15 5.85 19.06
CA LYS A 67 17.67 5.02 20.19
C LYS A 67 18.62 3.89 20.56
N ARG A 68 19.41 3.39 19.59
CA ARG A 68 20.44 2.35 19.79
C ARG A 68 21.83 2.93 20.05
N GLY A 69 21.96 4.26 20.15
CA GLY A 69 23.24 4.95 20.33
C GLY A 69 24.14 4.92 19.08
N GLU A 70 23.55 4.77 17.90
CA GLU A 70 24.24 4.71 16.61
C GLU A 70 23.91 5.97 15.77
N ASP A 71 24.88 6.44 15.01
CA ASP A 71 24.73 7.58 14.08
C ASP A 71 24.52 7.08 12.64
N LEU A 72 23.67 7.76 11.87
CA LEU A 72 23.34 7.38 10.50
C LEU A 72 24.56 7.33 9.57
N GLU A 73 25.47 8.30 9.64
CA GLU A 73 26.64 8.34 8.78
C GLU A 73 27.59 7.18 9.10
N LYS A 74 27.79 6.91 10.40
CA LYS A 74 28.58 5.75 10.84
C LYS A 74 27.94 4.43 10.41
N PHE A 75 26.63 4.29 10.56
CA PHE A 75 25.88 3.11 10.13
C PHE A 75 26.08 2.85 8.64
N LEU A 76 25.89 3.87 7.80
CA LEU A 76 26.08 3.77 6.35
C LEU A 76 27.52 3.41 5.98
N GLN A 77 28.51 3.98 6.68
CA GLN A 77 29.92 3.67 6.49
C GLN A 77 30.21 2.19 6.76
N THR A 78 29.70 1.61 7.86
CA THR A 78 29.91 0.17 8.15
C THR A 78 29.30 -0.75 7.10
N LYS A 79 28.26 -0.28 6.40
CA LYS A 79 27.59 -0.99 5.30
C LYS A 79 28.21 -0.69 3.93
N GLY A 80 29.24 0.16 3.86
CA GLY A 80 29.86 0.58 2.61
C GLY A 80 28.91 1.36 1.70
N ARG A 81 27.94 2.08 2.27
CA ARG A 81 26.93 2.86 1.55
C ARG A 81 27.10 4.36 1.84
N THR A 82 26.60 5.17 0.91
CA THR A 82 26.51 6.63 1.04
C THR A 82 25.07 7.06 1.28
N ARG A 83 24.89 8.30 1.76
CA ARG A 83 23.56 8.89 1.95
C ARG A 83 22.84 9.07 0.61
N GLU A 84 23.56 9.39 -0.45
CA GLU A 84 23.04 9.50 -1.81
C GLU A 84 22.50 8.16 -2.32
N GLN A 85 23.23 7.07 -2.08
CA GLN A 85 22.76 5.72 -2.42
C GLN A 85 21.51 5.34 -1.62
N LEU A 86 21.48 5.65 -0.32
CA LEU A 86 20.28 5.43 0.50
C LEU A 86 19.08 6.22 -0.05
N ARG A 87 19.26 7.50 -0.39
CA ARG A 87 18.21 8.34 -0.98
C ARG A 87 17.74 7.82 -2.31
N ALA A 88 18.65 7.35 -3.18
CA ALA A 88 18.30 6.78 -4.47
C ALA A 88 17.50 5.47 -4.32
N ASP A 89 17.91 4.60 -3.39
CA ASP A 89 17.18 3.37 -3.08
C ASP A 89 15.77 3.67 -2.57
N TYR A 90 15.66 4.62 -1.63
CA TYR A 90 14.38 5.07 -1.10
C TYR A 90 13.53 5.79 -2.14
N ALA A 91 14.11 6.56 -3.06
CA ALA A 91 13.37 7.21 -4.13
C ALA A 91 12.72 6.18 -5.05
N ARG A 92 13.45 5.12 -5.46
CA ARG A 92 12.89 4.02 -6.28
C ARG A 92 11.78 3.28 -5.54
N ARG A 93 11.91 3.10 -4.23
CA ARG A 93 10.86 2.50 -3.39
C ARG A 93 9.65 3.44 -3.28
N ALA A 94 9.86 4.72 -3.02
CA ALA A 94 8.82 5.74 -2.87
C ALA A 94 8.04 5.96 -4.16
N GLU A 95 8.68 5.85 -5.33
CA GLU A 95 8.01 5.86 -6.63
C GLU A 95 7.05 4.68 -6.76
N ARG A 96 7.51 3.45 -6.49
CA ARG A 96 6.64 2.26 -6.53
C ARG A 96 5.46 2.36 -5.56
N GLU A 97 5.75 2.73 -4.31
CA GLU A 97 4.68 2.87 -3.30
C GLU A 97 3.76 4.05 -3.59
N GLY A 98 4.28 5.15 -4.12
CA GLY A 98 3.48 6.31 -4.52
C GLY A 98 2.54 5.96 -5.67
N ARG A 99 3.01 5.18 -6.64
CA ARG A 99 2.18 4.68 -7.75
C ARG A 99 1.05 3.79 -7.21
N ARG A 100 1.36 2.84 -6.33
CA ARG A 100 0.35 2.02 -5.65
C ARG A 100 -0.69 2.87 -4.96
N ASP A 101 -0.24 3.81 -4.13
CA ASP A 101 -1.11 4.65 -3.33
C ASP A 101 -2.07 5.47 -4.21
N LEU A 102 -1.60 6.02 -5.33
CA LEU A 102 -2.42 6.77 -6.28
C LEU A 102 -3.44 5.90 -7.02
N ILE A 103 -3.09 4.67 -7.37
CA ILE A 103 -4.01 3.72 -8.01
C ILE A 103 -5.12 3.33 -7.03
N LEU A 104 -4.77 3.01 -5.79
CA LEU A 104 -5.75 2.64 -4.77
C LEU A 104 -6.66 3.83 -4.44
N ASP A 105 -6.14 5.05 -4.40
CA ASP A 105 -6.95 6.26 -4.29
C ASP A 105 -7.94 6.36 -5.46
N ARG A 106 -7.46 6.13 -6.69
CA ARG A 106 -8.31 6.18 -7.89
C ARG A 106 -9.41 5.11 -7.90
N ILE A 107 -9.09 3.90 -7.46
CA ILE A 107 -10.07 2.81 -7.31
C ILE A 107 -11.10 3.19 -6.27
N ALA A 108 -10.68 3.71 -5.11
CA ALA A 108 -11.58 4.16 -4.07
C ALA A 108 -12.55 5.24 -4.56
N GLU A 109 -12.07 6.19 -5.38
CA GLU A 109 -12.90 7.21 -6.01
C GLU A 109 -13.91 6.63 -7.02
N LEU A 110 -13.44 5.77 -7.94
CA LEU A 110 -14.27 5.18 -9.00
C LEU A 110 -15.39 4.31 -8.43
N GLU A 111 -15.06 3.53 -7.41
CA GLU A 111 -15.98 2.61 -6.74
C GLU A 111 -16.78 3.31 -5.63
N LYS A 112 -16.54 4.61 -5.41
CA LYS A 112 -17.21 5.43 -4.40
C LYS A 112 -17.15 4.79 -3.01
N LEU A 113 -15.97 4.30 -2.66
CA LEU A 113 -15.73 3.74 -1.35
C LEU A 113 -15.85 4.84 -0.31
N GLU A 114 -16.52 4.51 0.80
CA GLU A 114 -16.72 5.42 1.92
C GLU A 114 -16.10 4.82 3.17
N VAL A 115 -15.69 5.70 4.07
CA VAL A 115 -15.22 5.36 5.40
C VAL A 115 -16.08 6.15 6.37
N ASP A 116 -16.66 5.51 7.37
CA ASP A 116 -17.46 6.23 8.35
C ASP A 116 -16.60 6.77 9.51
N GLU A 117 -17.22 7.55 10.41
CA GLU A 117 -16.50 8.09 11.57
C GLU A 117 -16.08 7.03 12.59
N GLN A 118 -16.81 5.92 12.70
CA GLN A 118 -16.49 4.86 13.64
C GLN A 118 -15.23 4.14 13.19
N GLU A 119 -15.11 3.82 11.91
CA GLU A 119 -13.90 3.23 11.32
C GLU A 119 -12.66 4.09 11.59
N VAL A 120 -12.79 5.43 11.44
CA VAL A 120 -11.70 6.35 11.77
C VAL A 120 -11.35 6.31 13.26
N LYS A 121 -12.34 6.31 14.16
CA LYS A 121 -12.13 6.25 15.61
C LYS A 121 -11.52 4.92 16.05
N GLU A 122 -11.91 3.82 15.42
CA GLU A 122 -11.35 2.50 15.68
C GLU A 122 -9.88 2.43 15.25
N GLU A 123 -9.56 2.92 14.06
CA GLU A 123 -8.18 2.93 13.57
C GLU A 123 -7.30 3.88 14.36
N ALA A 124 -7.79 5.08 14.70
CA ALA A 124 -7.11 6.00 15.61
C ALA A 124 -6.85 5.35 16.99
N ARG A 125 -7.80 4.55 17.50
CA ARG A 125 -7.61 3.80 18.75
C ARG A 125 -6.51 2.75 18.60
N LYS A 126 -6.48 1.96 17.53
CA LYS A 126 -5.41 0.98 17.28
C LYS A 126 -4.03 1.65 17.23
N ILE A 127 -3.91 2.74 16.50
CA ILE A 127 -2.64 3.47 16.37
C ILE A 127 -2.23 4.07 17.71
N SER A 128 -3.14 4.66 18.47
CA SER A 128 -2.82 5.22 19.78
C SER A 128 -2.29 4.19 20.78
N GLN A 129 -2.67 2.91 20.64
CA GLN A 129 -2.22 1.84 21.52
C GLN A 129 -0.77 1.42 21.29
N THR A 130 -0.13 1.85 20.18
CA THR A 130 1.28 1.52 19.91
C THR A 130 2.26 2.28 20.80
N SER A 131 1.81 3.32 21.51
CA SER A 131 2.64 4.06 22.46
C SER A 131 1.84 4.45 23.69
N GLU A 132 2.27 3.96 24.86
CA GLU A 132 1.57 4.24 26.11
C GLU A 132 1.75 5.70 26.56
N ASP A 133 2.93 6.27 26.34
CA ASP A 133 3.33 7.59 26.84
C ASP A 133 2.56 8.75 26.20
N ASN A 134 2.07 8.58 24.96
CA ASN A 134 1.36 9.63 24.22
C ASN A 134 0.01 9.16 23.63
N ARG A 135 -0.55 8.07 24.15
CA ARG A 135 -1.80 7.45 23.68
C ARG A 135 -2.93 8.47 23.46
N GLU A 136 -3.23 9.28 24.47
CA GLU A 136 -4.32 10.26 24.41
C GLU A 136 -4.08 11.32 23.32
N GLN A 137 -2.84 11.80 23.21
CA GLN A 137 -2.44 12.80 22.21
C GLN A 137 -2.51 12.22 20.79
N LEU A 138 -2.08 10.98 20.60
CA LEU A 138 -2.19 10.29 19.30
C LEU A 138 -3.64 10.07 18.91
N TYR A 139 -4.48 9.62 19.85
CA TYR A 139 -5.91 9.43 19.58
C TYR A 139 -6.59 10.76 19.21
N GLU A 140 -6.32 11.83 19.95
CA GLU A 140 -6.87 13.16 19.64
C GLU A 140 -6.40 13.66 18.27
N TYR A 141 -5.10 13.51 17.96
CA TYR A 141 -4.55 13.88 16.67
C TYR A 141 -5.23 13.15 15.51
N TYR A 142 -5.34 11.82 15.58
CA TYR A 142 -5.91 11.01 14.50
C TYR A 142 -7.44 11.05 14.41
N THR A 143 -8.12 11.62 15.41
CA THR A 143 -9.58 11.85 15.36
C THR A 143 -9.96 13.26 14.91
N LYS A 144 -8.99 14.17 14.70
CA LYS A 144 -9.23 15.57 14.33
C LYS A 144 -8.45 16.00 13.08
N ASP A 145 -8.95 17.04 12.41
CA ASP A 145 -8.30 17.77 11.32
C ASP A 145 -7.54 16.88 10.32
N ILE A 146 -6.25 17.17 10.13
CA ILE A 146 -5.35 16.48 9.20
C ILE A 146 -5.14 15.02 9.59
N GLY A 147 -5.08 14.70 10.88
CA GLY A 147 -4.88 13.32 11.34
C GLY A 147 -6.04 12.43 10.92
N SER A 148 -7.29 12.91 11.05
CA SER A 148 -8.46 12.16 10.60
C SER A 148 -8.48 11.92 9.09
N ALA A 149 -7.99 12.88 8.30
CA ALA A 149 -7.90 12.75 6.84
C ALA A 149 -6.84 11.70 6.43
N ILE A 150 -5.73 11.60 7.19
CA ILE A 150 -4.69 10.57 6.98
C ILE A 150 -5.27 9.18 7.21
N ILE A 151 -5.97 8.97 8.33
CA ILE A 151 -6.61 7.69 8.66
C ILE A 151 -7.64 7.31 7.58
N ARG A 152 -8.51 8.25 7.24
CA ARG A 152 -9.56 8.04 6.23
C ARG A 152 -8.96 7.61 4.89
N ARG A 153 -7.91 8.28 4.43
CA ARG A 153 -7.22 7.92 3.18
C ARG A 153 -6.57 6.53 3.27
N GLY A 154 -5.96 6.19 4.41
CA GLY A 154 -5.43 4.84 4.66
C GLY A 154 -6.52 3.77 4.54
N LEU A 155 -7.62 3.94 5.25
CA LEU A 155 -8.76 3.02 5.25
C LEU A 155 -9.40 2.88 3.85
N LEU A 156 -9.52 3.98 3.10
CA LEU A 156 -10.02 3.92 1.72
C LEU A 156 -9.12 3.07 0.82
N ARG A 157 -7.80 3.20 0.94
CA ARG A 157 -6.83 2.40 0.19
C ARG A 157 -6.87 0.93 0.59
N GLU A 158 -7.05 0.64 1.88
CA GLU A 158 -7.24 -0.73 2.37
C GLU A 158 -8.51 -1.36 1.80
N LYS A 159 -9.63 -0.64 1.81
CA LYS A 159 -10.89 -1.10 1.18
C LYS A 159 -10.74 -1.30 -0.33
N ALA A 160 -10.05 -0.39 -1.02
CA ALA A 160 -9.78 -0.50 -2.45
C ALA A 160 -8.92 -1.74 -2.75
N LEU A 161 -7.89 -1.98 -1.95
CA LEU A 161 -7.05 -3.17 -2.07
C LEU A 161 -7.87 -4.45 -1.84
N GLN A 162 -8.70 -4.48 -0.79
CA GLN A 162 -9.56 -5.62 -0.49
C GLN A 162 -10.53 -5.88 -1.64
N LEU A 163 -11.13 -4.85 -2.23
CA LEU A 163 -12.00 -4.99 -3.39
C LEU A 163 -11.28 -5.61 -4.59
N VAL A 164 -10.02 -5.24 -4.84
CA VAL A 164 -9.20 -5.86 -5.90
C VAL A 164 -8.95 -7.34 -5.58
N ILE A 165 -8.63 -7.68 -4.33
CA ILE A 165 -8.40 -9.06 -3.88
C ILE A 165 -9.67 -9.90 -4.03
N ASP A 166 -10.82 -9.41 -3.57
CA ASP A 166 -12.10 -10.12 -3.67
C ASP A 166 -12.47 -10.41 -5.13
N GLN A 167 -12.17 -9.48 -6.03
CA GLN A 167 -12.38 -9.67 -7.47
C GLN A 167 -11.43 -10.71 -8.08
N VAL A 168 -10.18 -10.78 -7.61
CA VAL A 168 -9.25 -11.86 -7.97
C VAL A 168 -9.80 -13.22 -7.48
N ASP A 169 -10.33 -13.27 -6.26
CA ASP A 169 -10.80 -14.49 -5.63
C ASP A 169 -12.06 -15.08 -6.26
N MET A 170 -13.06 -14.24 -6.53
CA MET A 170 -14.28 -14.69 -7.23
C MET A 170 -13.94 -15.37 -8.56
N LYS A 171 -12.94 -14.85 -9.31
CA LYS A 171 -12.53 -15.46 -10.57
C LYS A 171 -11.79 -16.77 -10.41
N ILE A 172 -10.98 -16.92 -9.36
CA ILE A 172 -10.33 -18.19 -9.05
C ILE A 172 -11.38 -19.27 -8.75
N GLU A 173 -12.50 -18.89 -8.12
CA GLU A 173 -13.62 -19.81 -7.85
C GLU A 173 -14.43 -20.12 -9.12
N GLU A 174 -14.73 -19.13 -9.97
CA GLU A 174 -15.38 -19.36 -11.29
C GLU A 174 -14.57 -20.35 -12.15
N ASN A 175 -13.25 -20.18 -12.25
CA ASN A 175 -12.39 -21.05 -13.04
C ASN A 175 -12.28 -22.49 -12.48
N LYS A 176 -12.57 -22.69 -11.19
CA LYS A 176 -12.67 -24.04 -10.61
C LYS A 176 -13.99 -24.73 -10.96
N GLY A 177 -15.09 -23.97 -11.03
CA GLY A 177 -16.42 -24.49 -11.37
C GLY A 177 -16.58 -24.87 -12.85
N GLU A 178 -15.82 -24.23 -13.75
CA GLU A 178 -15.78 -24.58 -15.17
C GLU A 178 -14.99 -25.88 -15.45
N GLY A 179 -14.01 -26.22 -14.59
CA GLY A 179 -13.21 -27.43 -14.73
C GLY A 179 -13.85 -28.72 -14.17
N GLU A 180 -14.98 -28.64 -13.47
CA GLU A 180 -15.68 -29.80 -12.89
C GLU A 180 -16.90 -30.27 -13.73
N ASN A 181 -17.20 -29.61 -14.86
CA ASN A 181 -18.33 -29.98 -15.74
C ASN A 181 -17.91 -30.70 -17.05
N GLU A 182 -16.66 -31.12 -17.17
CA GLU A 182 -16.19 -32.03 -18.22
C GLU A 182 -15.78 -33.37 -17.62
N ASP A 183 -16.77 -34.20 -17.24
CA ASP A 183 -16.65 -35.67 -17.13
C ASP A 183 -18.03 -36.34 -17.30
#